data_AF-A0A2J6Q8D6-F1
#
_entry.id   AF-A0A2J6Q8D6-F1
#
_cell.length_a   1.000
_cell.length_b   1.000
_cell.length_c   1.000
_cell.angle_alpha   90.00
_cell.angle_beta   90.00
_cell.angle_gamma   90.00
#
_symmetry.space_group_name_H-M   'P 1'
#
loop_
_entity.id
_entity.type
_entity.pdbx_description
1 polymer ?
#
loop_
_entity_poly.entity_id
_entity_poly.type
_entity_poly.pdbx_seq_one_letter_code
_entity_poly.pdbx_strand_id
1 'polypeptide(L)'
;MSPVNCTTYPPLQANQDISGIGVLTNFLATAYLTLICCIAKYVLDRKRATSTRKHRLKRWSLALETTIISFSDQQVITGISIIIGGLSQLEWGLAVYHFQAVGNLAWFSTMTHILTLTVMRDKMRSNKTIRVLRIVLMGCLAVLLIFVMAPMGYLTSTAGQGGFIPDDVANGTYIGPIPLEFPAWCLYHPSVAWKSEKGGLIDHTGSAGYNLAYSLITLGVVVYSYTSRVLLLFPGLVSRSMLRIPTGQPWALMESKMEALQTVQTTTRKRFLGKAAWLGHRLLFSFYIFLVSGAELYTSKIWELTWLSMALFWGTIRIFVSRFDYYQQFIPTYDVSGQFRPDVISQAISQENIWGFGQVVALGLLVLPFISFFGTFLFPFHISTPFHTWSCF
;
A
#
# COMPACT_ATOMS: atom_id res chain seq x y z
N MET A 1 -7.05 -30.12 -19.19
CA MET A 1 -7.01 -29.88 -17.74
C MET A 1 -8.36 -29.29 -17.34
N SER A 2 -8.96 -29.82 -16.29
CA SER A 2 -10.31 -29.46 -15.84
C SER A 2 -10.27 -28.18 -14.99
N PRO A 3 -11.35 -27.36 -14.97
CA PRO A 3 -11.43 -26.20 -14.09
C PRO A 3 -11.28 -26.61 -12.62
N VAL A 4 -10.68 -25.73 -11.82
CA VAL A 4 -10.39 -25.95 -10.38
C VAL A 4 -11.68 -26.23 -9.61
N ASN A 5 -11.65 -27.32 -8.83
CA ASN A 5 -12.76 -27.72 -7.98
C ASN A 5 -12.58 -27.14 -6.56
N CYS A 6 -13.56 -26.37 -6.09
CA CYS A 6 -13.55 -25.75 -4.75
C CYS A 6 -13.84 -26.75 -3.60
N THR A 7 -13.99 -28.03 -3.94
CA THR A 7 -14.23 -29.11 -2.97
C THR A 7 -13.05 -30.06 -2.81
N THR A 8 -12.07 -30.02 -3.71
CA THR A 8 -10.87 -30.89 -3.68
C THR A 8 -9.66 -30.11 -4.14
N TYR A 9 -8.60 -30.07 -3.35
CA TYR A 9 -7.38 -29.34 -3.68
C TYR A 9 -6.13 -30.20 -3.46
N PRO A 10 -5.11 -30.03 -4.33
CA PRO A 10 -3.84 -30.73 -4.19
C PRO A 10 -3.04 -30.20 -3.00
N PRO A 11 -2.04 -30.95 -2.50
CA PRO A 11 -1.15 -30.49 -1.44
C PRO A 11 -0.42 -29.20 -1.86
N LEU A 12 -0.07 -28.36 -0.87
CA LEU A 12 0.67 -27.12 -1.13
C LEU A 12 2.01 -27.40 -1.82
N GLN A 13 2.20 -26.82 -3.00
CA GLN A 13 3.46 -26.89 -3.75
C GLN A 13 4.22 -25.57 -3.64
N ALA A 14 5.54 -25.62 -3.49
CA ALA A 14 6.36 -24.43 -3.41
C ALA A 14 6.33 -23.63 -4.74
N ASN A 15 6.11 -22.32 -4.65
CA ASN A 15 6.17 -21.42 -5.81
C ASN A 15 7.22 -20.33 -5.57
N GLN A 16 8.46 -20.65 -5.97
CA GLN A 16 9.64 -19.82 -5.77
C GLN A 16 9.59 -18.47 -6.51
N ASP A 17 8.81 -18.36 -7.58
CA ASP A 17 8.69 -17.13 -8.39
C ASP A 17 7.74 -16.11 -7.76
N ILE A 18 6.83 -16.57 -6.90
CA ILE A 18 5.86 -15.70 -6.21
C ILE A 18 6.25 -15.48 -4.75
N SER A 19 6.46 -16.58 -4.02
CA SER A 19 6.61 -16.60 -2.56
C SER A 19 8.05 -16.81 -2.11
N GLY A 20 8.96 -16.84 -3.08
CA GLY A 20 10.39 -16.99 -2.87
C GLY A 20 11.00 -15.92 -1.97
N ILE A 21 11.97 -16.32 -1.15
CA ILE A 21 12.62 -15.40 -0.21
C ILE A 21 13.27 -14.22 -0.93
N GLY A 22 13.94 -14.44 -2.06
CA GLY A 22 14.56 -13.35 -2.83
C GLY A 22 13.55 -12.39 -3.45
N VAL A 23 12.37 -12.87 -3.87
CA VAL A 23 11.29 -12.01 -4.37
C VAL A 23 10.76 -11.13 -3.26
N LEU A 24 10.45 -11.71 -2.10
CA LEU A 24 10.01 -10.96 -0.92
C LEU A 24 11.04 -9.91 -0.53
N THR A 25 12.31 -10.31 -0.36
CA THR A 25 13.40 -9.41 -0.01
C THR A 25 13.52 -8.27 -1.01
N ASN A 26 13.41 -8.54 -2.32
CA ASN A 26 13.49 -7.49 -3.34
C ASN A 26 12.40 -6.42 -3.17
N PHE A 27 11.13 -6.81 -3.03
CA PHE A 27 10.04 -5.86 -2.89
C PHE A 27 10.10 -5.07 -1.57
N LEU A 28 10.40 -5.74 -0.46
CA LEU A 28 10.55 -5.09 0.84
C LEU A 28 11.75 -4.14 0.84
N ALA A 29 12.92 -4.61 0.44
CA ALA A 29 14.13 -3.80 0.38
C ALA A 29 13.93 -2.57 -0.50
N THR A 30 13.34 -2.74 -1.70
CA THR A 30 13.06 -1.60 -2.57
C THR A 30 12.14 -0.58 -1.92
N ALA A 31 11.04 -1.03 -1.29
CA ALA A 31 10.08 -0.12 -0.67
C ALA A 31 10.70 0.67 0.50
N TYR A 32 11.45 0.00 1.38
CA TYR A 32 12.11 0.65 2.53
C TYR A 32 13.29 1.53 2.11
N LEU A 33 14.11 1.10 1.15
CA LEU A 33 15.19 1.93 0.59
C LEU A 33 14.61 3.18 -0.08
N THR A 34 13.50 3.04 -0.81
CA THR A 34 12.80 4.19 -1.41
C THR A 34 12.29 5.15 -0.33
N LEU A 35 11.69 4.65 0.75
CA LEU A 35 11.27 5.47 1.89
C LEU A 35 12.45 6.25 2.49
N ILE A 36 13.58 5.57 2.74
CA ILE A 36 14.80 6.19 3.27
C ILE A 36 15.31 7.28 2.32
N CYS A 37 15.40 6.99 1.01
CA CYS A 37 15.83 7.96 0.01
C CYS A 37 14.87 9.17 -0.06
N CYS A 38 13.55 8.94 0.03
CA CYS A 38 12.53 9.98 0.05
C CYS A 38 12.67 10.90 1.28
N ILE A 39 12.85 10.32 2.48
CA ILE A 39 13.08 11.08 3.71
C ILE A 39 14.40 11.86 3.60
N ALA A 40 15.47 11.23 3.14
CA ALA A 40 16.77 11.87 2.97
C ALA A 40 16.69 13.07 1.99
N LYS A 41 16.01 12.89 0.85
CA LYS A 41 15.79 13.95 -0.14
C LYS A 41 14.99 15.10 0.45
N TYR A 42 13.90 14.80 1.15
CA TYR A 42 13.09 15.81 1.83
C TYR A 42 13.92 16.65 2.83
N VAL A 43 14.71 15.99 3.68
CA VAL A 43 15.59 16.67 4.66
C VAL A 43 16.65 17.51 3.95
N LEU A 44 17.26 17.01 2.88
CA LEU A 44 18.27 17.73 2.11
C LEU A 44 17.71 18.97 1.41
N ASP A 45 16.51 18.86 0.81
CA ASP A 45 15.85 20.00 0.17
C ASP A 45 15.48 21.08 1.20
N ARG A 46 15.04 20.69 2.41
CA ARG A 46 14.81 21.63 3.52
C ARG A 46 16.10 22.29 3.99
N LYS A 47 17.18 21.53 4.21
CA LYS A 47 18.50 22.07 4.60
C LYS A 47 19.08 22.99 3.53
N ARG A 48 18.83 22.71 2.25
CA ARG A 48 19.29 23.53 1.12
C ARG A 48 18.65 24.92 1.10
N ALA A 49 17.42 25.06 1.59
CA ALA A 49 16.75 26.35 1.67
C ALA A 49 17.45 27.32 2.64
N THR A 50 18.03 26.81 3.73
CA THR A 50 18.64 27.62 4.79
C THR A 50 20.18 27.67 4.75
N SER A 51 20.84 26.74 4.04
CA SER A 51 22.30 26.61 4.06
C SER A 51 23.03 27.44 2.99
N THR A 52 24.24 27.89 3.34
CA THR A 52 25.22 28.48 2.41
C THR A 52 25.83 27.44 1.45
N ARG A 53 25.83 26.15 1.80
CA ARG A 53 26.43 25.05 1.00
C ARG A 53 25.47 24.50 -0.07
N LYS A 54 24.83 25.38 -0.84
CA LYS A 54 23.76 25.01 -1.80
C LYS A 54 24.22 24.02 -2.87
N HIS A 55 25.45 24.15 -3.38
CA HIS A 55 25.98 23.30 -4.46
C HIS A 55 26.09 21.82 -4.05
N ARG A 56 26.71 21.52 -2.89
CA ARG A 56 26.86 20.13 -2.42
C ARG A 56 25.49 19.50 -2.14
N LEU A 57 24.59 20.22 -1.47
CA LEU A 57 23.25 19.71 -1.16
C LEU A 57 22.42 19.46 -2.43
N LYS A 58 22.58 20.31 -3.46
CA LYS A 58 21.95 20.10 -4.78
C LYS A 58 22.41 18.78 -5.42
N ARG A 59 23.71 18.47 -5.35
CA ARG A 59 24.31 17.24 -5.91
C ARG A 59 23.72 15.98 -5.26
N TRP A 60 23.63 15.94 -3.93
CA TRP A 60 22.99 14.84 -3.19
C TRP A 60 21.49 14.72 -3.51
N SER A 61 20.77 15.85 -3.54
CA SER A 61 19.33 15.85 -3.87
C SER A 61 19.04 15.35 -5.29
N LEU A 62 19.92 15.63 -6.26
CA LEU A 62 19.81 15.13 -7.63
C LEU A 62 20.10 13.62 -7.70
N ALA A 63 21.15 13.14 -7.03
CA ALA A 63 21.49 11.72 -7.01
C ALA A 63 20.37 10.86 -6.36
N LEU A 64 19.81 11.32 -5.24
CA LEU A 64 18.68 10.63 -4.60
C LEU A 64 17.44 10.61 -5.49
N GLU A 65 17.22 11.68 -6.25
CA GLU A 65 16.09 11.74 -7.16
C GLU A 65 16.16 10.72 -8.29
N THR A 66 17.32 10.58 -8.91
CA THR A 66 17.55 9.57 -9.95
C THR A 66 17.42 8.15 -9.40
N THR A 67 17.82 7.94 -8.15
CA THR A 67 17.66 6.66 -7.45
C THR A 67 16.21 6.34 -7.14
N ILE A 68 15.45 7.30 -6.59
CA ILE A 68 14.01 7.14 -6.29
C ILE A 68 13.24 6.81 -7.57
N ILE A 69 13.52 7.53 -8.66
CA ILE A 69 12.93 7.25 -9.98
C ILE A 69 13.22 5.81 -10.42
N SER A 70 14.48 5.38 -10.32
CA SER A 70 14.90 4.04 -10.71
C SER A 70 14.22 2.93 -9.89
N PHE A 71 14.12 3.09 -8.56
CA PHE A 71 13.40 2.14 -7.72
C PHE A 71 11.92 2.04 -8.09
N SER A 72 11.28 3.19 -8.35
CA SER A 72 9.89 3.25 -8.78
C SER A 72 9.69 2.53 -10.12
N ASP A 73 10.52 2.79 -11.12
CA ASP A 73 10.35 2.19 -12.46
C ASP A 73 10.50 0.67 -12.44
N GLN A 74 11.45 0.15 -11.66
CA GLN A 74 11.56 -1.29 -11.44
C GLN A 74 10.31 -1.86 -10.78
N GLN A 75 9.84 -1.21 -9.71
CA GLN A 75 8.69 -1.70 -8.95
C GLN A 75 7.39 -1.66 -9.73
N VAL A 76 7.20 -0.75 -10.70
CA VAL A 76 5.97 -0.78 -11.53
C VAL A 76 5.93 -2.03 -12.39
N ILE A 77 7.06 -2.38 -13.00
CA ILE A 77 7.15 -3.53 -13.90
C ILE A 77 7.02 -4.80 -13.07
N THR A 78 7.80 -4.95 -12.01
CA THR A 78 7.72 -6.15 -11.14
C THR A 78 6.37 -6.26 -10.45
N GLY A 79 5.78 -5.15 -10.01
CA GLY A 79 4.46 -5.10 -9.37
C GLY A 79 3.31 -5.49 -10.29
N ILE A 80 3.35 -5.08 -11.56
CA ILE A 80 2.35 -5.51 -12.55
C ILE A 80 2.58 -6.98 -12.91
N SER A 81 3.84 -7.38 -13.15
CA SER A 81 4.17 -8.76 -13.49
C SER A 81 3.79 -9.77 -12.40
N ILE A 82 3.99 -9.44 -11.11
CA ILE A 82 3.62 -10.35 -10.02
C ILE A 82 2.10 -10.54 -9.93
N ILE A 83 1.30 -9.49 -10.16
CA ILE A 83 -0.16 -9.64 -10.17
C ILE A 83 -0.60 -10.42 -11.40
N ILE A 84 -0.12 -10.07 -12.60
CA ILE A 84 -0.51 -10.78 -13.82
C ILE A 84 -0.11 -12.26 -13.73
N GLY A 85 1.10 -12.56 -13.25
CA GLY A 85 1.58 -13.93 -13.06
C GLY A 85 0.80 -14.70 -11.99
N GLY A 86 0.34 -14.03 -10.92
CA GLY A 86 -0.54 -14.64 -9.92
C GLY A 86 -1.94 -14.90 -10.46
N LEU A 87 -2.54 -13.92 -11.14
CA LEU A 87 -3.88 -14.05 -11.72
C LEU A 87 -3.92 -15.08 -12.85
N SER A 88 -2.86 -15.20 -13.65
CA SER A 88 -2.80 -16.21 -14.72
C SER A 88 -2.74 -17.64 -14.19
N GLN A 89 -2.26 -17.84 -12.96
CA GLN A 89 -2.20 -19.15 -12.30
C GLN A 89 -3.47 -19.49 -11.51
N LEU A 90 -4.41 -18.55 -11.41
CA LEU A 90 -5.58 -18.68 -10.55
C LEU A 90 -6.48 -19.85 -10.96
N GLU A 91 -6.81 -19.94 -12.26
CA GLU A 91 -7.60 -21.04 -12.84
C GLU A 91 -6.87 -22.40 -12.81
N TRP A 92 -5.56 -22.40 -12.52
CA TRP A 92 -4.72 -23.60 -12.47
C TRP A 92 -4.47 -24.10 -11.06
N GLY A 93 -5.12 -23.50 -10.06
CA GLY A 93 -5.05 -23.94 -8.68
C GLY A 93 -3.98 -23.23 -7.86
N LEU A 94 -3.71 -21.94 -8.13
CA LEU A 94 -2.87 -21.15 -7.24
C LEU A 94 -3.42 -21.17 -5.81
N ALA A 95 -2.62 -21.68 -4.88
CA ALA A 95 -2.99 -21.73 -3.47
C ALA A 95 -3.18 -20.32 -2.89
N VAL A 96 -4.11 -20.19 -1.95
CA VAL A 96 -4.40 -18.96 -1.21
C VAL A 96 -3.13 -18.36 -0.58
N TYR A 97 -2.22 -19.21 -0.09
CA TYR A 97 -0.93 -18.77 0.44
C TYR A 97 -0.13 -17.90 -0.55
N HIS A 98 0.06 -18.37 -1.80
CA HIS A 98 0.79 -17.61 -2.81
C HIS A 98 0.00 -16.40 -3.30
N PHE A 99 -1.32 -16.53 -3.41
CA PHE A 99 -2.19 -15.42 -3.78
C PHE A 99 -2.09 -14.25 -2.78
N GLN A 100 -2.02 -14.56 -1.49
CA GLN A 100 -1.76 -13.58 -0.43
C GLN A 100 -0.38 -12.92 -0.57
N ALA A 101 0.64 -13.68 -0.95
CA ALA A 101 1.97 -13.13 -1.24
C ALA A 101 1.92 -12.15 -2.42
N VAL A 102 1.25 -12.50 -3.53
CA VAL A 102 1.04 -11.61 -4.70
C VAL A 102 0.44 -10.28 -4.27
N GLY A 103 -0.66 -10.31 -3.51
CA GLY A 103 -1.32 -9.10 -3.04
C GLY A 103 -0.42 -8.24 -2.15
N ASN A 104 0.31 -8.86 -1.22
CA ASN A 104 1.21 -8.14 -0.34
C ASN A 104 2.41 -7.54 -1.11
N LEU A 105 2.99 -8.23 -2.09
CA LEU A 105 4.09 -7.71 -2.90
C LEU A 105 3.64 -6.52 -3.76
N ALA A 106 2.48 -6.64 -4.40
CA ALA A 106 1.86 -5.56 -5.15
C ALA A 106 1.55 -4.33 -4.27
N TRP A 107 1.19 -4.53 -2.99
CA TRP A 107 1.05 -3.44 -2.03
C TRP A 107 2.35 -2.67 -1.84
N PHE A 108 3.49 -3.34 -1.65
CA PHE A 108 4.80 -2.69 -1.51
C PHE A 108 5.21 -1.91 -2.77
N SER A 109 4.93 -2.47 -3.95
CA SER A 109 5.12 -1.74 -5.21
C SER A 109 4.27 -0.46 -5.24
N THR A 110 2.98 -0.55 -4.92
CA THR A 110 2.07 0.59 -4.87
C THR A 110 2.54 1.67 -3.88
N MET A 111 3.01 1.29 -2.69
CA MET A 111 3.55 2.25 -1.72
C MET A 111 4.84 2.94 -2.22
N THR A 112 5.72 2.20 -2.90
CA THR A 112 6.95 2.75 -3.53
C THR A 112 6.61 3.86 -4.53
N HIS A 113 5.57 3.63 -5.33
CA HIS A 113 5.07 4.58 -6.31
C HIS A 113 4.51 5.85 -5.66
N ILE A 114 3.68 5.68 -4.64
CA ILE A 114 3.07 6.79 -3.91
C ILE A 114 4.15 7.62 -3.19
N LEU A 115 5.17 6.97 -2.60
CA LEU A 115 6.33 7.64 -2.02
C LEU A 115 7.09 8.51 -3.04
N THR A 116 7.30 7.96 -4.23
CA THR A 116 7.96 8.66 -5.33
C THR A 116 7.15 9.88 -5.75
N LEU A 117 5.83 9.74 -5.95
CA LEU A 117 4.94 10.85 -6.29
C LEU A 117 4.99 11.97 -5.23
N THR A 118 4.94 11.62 -3.95
CA THR A 118 4.98 12.57 -2.82
C THR A 118 6.19 13.50 -2.88
N VAL A 119 7.39 12.94 -3.08
CA VAL A 119 8.61 13.74 -3.09
C VAL A 119 8.81 14.45 -4.42
N MET A 120 8.45 13.81 -5.53
CA MET A 120 8.71 14.27 -6.89
C MET A 120 7.60 15.15 -7.51
N ARG A 121 6.49 15.38 -6.79
CA ARG A 121 5.31 16.10 -7.29
C ARG A 121 5.63 17.40 -8.03
N ASP A 122 6.53 18.20 -7.47
CA ASP A 122 6.83 19.55 -8.00
C ASP A 122 7.56 19.48 -9.35
N LYS A 123 8.44 18.50 -9.53
CA LYS A 123 9.16 18.27 -10.79
C LYS A 123 8.27 17.62 -11.84
N MET A 124 7.46 16.65 -11.41
CA MET A 124 6.53 15.97 -12.30
C MET A 124 5.46 16.92 -12.86
N ARG A 125 5.13 18.01 -12.13
CA ARG A 125 4.27 19.10 -12.61
C ARG A 125 4.80 19.85 -13.84
N SER A 126 6.09 19.75 -14.14
CA SER A 126 6.68 20.37 -15.33
C SER A 126 6.51 19.48 -16.58
N ASN A 127 6.83 18.18 -16.48
CA ASN A 127 6.77 17.26 -17.62
C ASN A 127 5.41 16.53 -17.69
N LYS A 128 4.59 16.84 -18.71
CA LYS A 128 3.24 16.26 -18.86
C LYS A 128 3.28 14.78 -19.24
N THR A 129 4.19 14.36 -20.12
CA THR A 129 4.21 12.99 -20.66
C THR A 129 4.61 11.96 -19.61
N ILE A 130 5.73 12.19 -18.91
CA ILE A 130 6.22 11.28 -17.86
C ILE A 130 5.20 11.19 -16.71
N ARG A 131 4.54 12.31 -16.41
CA ARG A 131 3.45 12.34 -15.42
C ARG A 131 2.31 11.42 -15.82
N VAL A 132 1.77 11.59 -17.02
CA VAL A 132 0.60 10.81 -17.47
C VAL A 132 0.94 9.33 -17.51
N LEU A 133 2.11 8.96 -18.07
CA LEU A 133 2.56 7.57 -18.11
C LEU A 133 2.59 6.94 -16.71
N ARG A 134 3.20 7.61 -15.73
CA ARG A 134 3.28 7.11 -14.35
C ARG A 134 1.92 6.99 -13.70
N ILE A 135 1.02 7.96 -13.89
CA ILE A 135 -0.33 7.90 -13.34
C ILE A 135 -1.12 6.75 -13.95
N VAL A 136 -1.03 6.53 -15.26
CA VAL A 136 -1.71 5.42 -15.93
C VAL A 136 -1.17 4.09 -15.43
N LEU A 137 0.15 3.89 -15.42
CA LEU A 137 0.77 2.64 -14.96
C LEU A 137 0.49 2.35 -13.48
N MET A 138 0.59 3.36 -12.61
CA MET A 138 0.25 3.23 -11.19
C MET A 138 -1.26 3.01 -11.00
N GLY A 139 -2.10 3.62 -11.83
CA GLY A 139 -3.55 3.43 -11.83
C GLY A 139 -3.92 2.00 -12.21
N CYS A 140 -3.30 1.45 -13.25
CA CYS A 140 -3.44 0.04 -13.62
C CYS A 140 -3.04 -0.88 -12.45
N LEU A 141 -1.87 -0.64 -11.84
CA LEU A 141 -1.42 -1.41 -10.68
C LEU A 141 -2.41 -1.31 -9.50
N ALA A 142 -2.95 -0.12 -9.22
CA ALA A 142 -3.90 0.08 -8.14
C ALA A 142 -5.23 -0.66 -8.38
N VAL A 143 -5.74 -0.65 -9.61
CA VAL A 143 -6.96 -1.40 -9.98
C VAL A 143 -6.73 -2.91 -9.84
N LEU A 144 -5.60 -3.41 -10.35
CA LEU A 144 -5.22 -4.81 -10.20
C LEU A 144 -5.06 -5.20 -8.73
N LEU A 145 -4.47 -4.33 -7.90
CA LEU A 145 -4.33 -4.55 -6.46
C LEU A 145 -5.69 -4.57 -5.75
N ILE A 146 -6.63 -3.70 -6.11
CA ILE A 146 -8.00 -3.72 -5.57
C ILE A 146 -8.67 -5.07 -5.88
N PHE A 147 -8.53 -5.55 -7.11
CA PHE A 147 -9.08 -6.84 -7.54
C PHE A 147 -8.50 -8.01 -6.74
N VAL A 148 -7.19 -8.01 -6.45
CA VAL A 148 -6.54 -9.03 -5.62
C VAL A 148 -6.91 -8.91 -4.14
N MET A 149 -7.05 -7.68 -3.63
CA MET A 149 -7.32 -7.43 -2.20
C MET A 149 -8.78 -7.67 -1.80
N ALA A 150 -9.74 -7.50 -2.70
CA ALA A 150 -11.16 -7.71 -2.40
C ALA A 150 -11.46 -9.11 -1.79
N PRO A 151 -11.05 -10.24 -2.38
CA PRO A 151 -11.29 -11.56 -1.79
C PRO A 151 -10.49 -11.85 -0.51
N MET A 152 -9.49 -11.03 -0.17
CA MET A 152 -8.65 -11.24 1.03
C MET A 152 -9.44 -11.08 2.34
N GLY A 153 -10.63 -10.47 2.30
CA GLY A 153 -11.53 -10.41 3.44
C GLY A 153 -11.96 -11.78 3.96
N TYR A 154 -12.10 -12.78 3.08
CA TYR A 154 -12.40 -14.16 3.48
C TYR A 154 -11.27 -14.79 4.29
N LEU A 155 -10.02 -14.47 3.95
CA LEU A 155 -8.82 -15.03 4.59
C LEU A 155 -8.54 -14.44 5.97
N THR A 156 -9.13 -13.30 6.28
CA THR A 156 -8.89 -12.54 7.51
C THR A 156 -10.08 -12.57 8.46
N SER A 157 -11.03 -13.48 8.22
CA SER A 157 -12.18 -13.65 9.08
C SER A 157 -11.79 -13.98 10.54
N THR A 158 -12.52 -13.39 11.49
CA THR A 158 -12.44 -13.75 12.92
C THR A 158 -13.14 -15.07 13.23
N ALA A 159 -14.06 -15.50 12.36
CA ALA A 159 -14.76 -16.77 12.50
C ALA A 159 -13.83 -17.91 12.03
N GLY A 160 -13.06 -18.44 12.98
CA GLY A 160 -12.03 -19.44 12.71
C GLY A 160 -10.77 -19.30 13.57
N GLN A 161 -10.61 -18.20 14.32
CA GLN A 161 -9.50 -18.06 15.28
C GLN A 161 -9.52 -19.14 16.38
N GLY A 162 -10.69 -19.72 16.66
CA GLY A 162 -10.86 -20.85 17.59
C GLY A 162 -10.81 -22.24 16.93
N GLY A 163 -10.46 -22.34 15.64
CA GLY A 163 -10.52 -23.59 14.86
C GLY A 163 -11.87 -23.80 14.15
N PHE A 164 -12.12 -25.03 13.69
CA PHE A 164 -13.38 -25.40 13.04
C PHE A 164 -14.46 -25.66 14.10
N ILE A 165 -15.54 -24.89 14.05
CA ILE A 165 -16.71 -25.00 14.93
C ILE A 165 -17.89 -25.47 14.07
N PRO A 166 -18.65 -26.50 14.48
CA PRO A 166 -19.85 -26.90 13.74
C PRO A 166 -20.86 -25.75 13.76
N ASP A 167 -21.40 -25.43 12.59
CA ASP A 167 -22.40 -24.38 12.40
C ASP A 167 -23.80 -24.99 12.36
N ASP A 168 -24.00 -25.98 11.48
CA ASP A 168 -25.17 -26.84 11.45
C ASP A 168 -24.74 -28.31 11.43
N VAL A 169 -24.83 -28.94 12.60
CA VAL A 169 -24.47 -30.36 12.81
C VAL A 169 -25.32 -31.29 11.94
N ALA A 170 -26.57 -30.91 11.59
CA ALA A 170 -27.45 -31.73 10.76
C ALA A 170 -27.03 -31.72 9.29
N ASN A 171 -26.48 -30.61 8.81
CA ASN A 171 -26.02 -30.45 7.42
C ASN A 171 -24.50 -30.66 7.25
N GLY A 172 -23.76 -30.91 8.34
CA GLY A 172 -22.31 -31.12 8.31
C GLY A 172 -21.54 -29.87 7.89
N THR A 173 -22.04 -28.69 8.22
CA THR A 173 -21.39 -27.40 7.97
C THR A 173 -20.54 -26.97 9.15
N TYR A 174 -19.44 -26.32 8.86
CA TYR A 174 -18.48 -25.82 9.84
C TYR A 174 -18.10 -24.38 9.51
N ILE A 175 -17.93 -23.57 10.54
CA ILE A 175 -17.25 -22.28 10.47
C ILE A 175 -15.79 -22.51 10.83
N GLY A 176 -14.87 -22.07 9.99
CA GLY A 176 -13.45 -22.23 10.27
C GLY A 176 -12.54 -21.50 9.29
N PRO A 177 -11.24 -21.44 9.61
CA PRO A 177 -10.27 -20.75 8.76
C PRO A 177 -10.12 -21.50 7.43
N ILE A 178 -9.90 -20.73 6.35
CA ILE A 178 -9.64 -21.29 5.03
C ILE A 178 -8.24 -21.92 5.02
N PRO A 179 -8.10 -23.20 4.62
CA PRO A 179 -6.80 -23.86 4.52
C PRO A 179 -5.86 -23.16 3.54
N LEU A 180 -4.56 -23.26 3.78
CA LEU A 180 -3.54 -22.59 2.97
C LEU A 180 -3.46 -23.06 1.52
N GLU A 181 -3.69 -24.36 1.34
CA GLU A 181 -3.67 -25.06 0.06
C GLU A 181 -4.96 -24.81 -0.74
N PHE A 182 -5.94 -24.15 -0.12
CA PHE A 182 -7.21 -23.86 -0.76
C PHE A 182 -6.98 -23.07 -2.05
N PRO A 183 -7.67 -23.38 -3.15
CA PRO A 183 -7.46 -22.68 -4.41
C PRO A 183 -8.01 -21.25 -4.33
N ALA A 184 -7.17 -20.25 -4.58
CA ALA A 184 -7.55 -18.84 -4.50
C ALA A 184 -8.65 -18.45 -5.50
N TRP A 185 -8.80 -19.19 -6.61
CA TRP A 185 -9.91 -19.03 -7.56
C TRP A 185 -11.28 -19.06 -6.89
N CYS A 186 -11.44 -19.94 -5.90
CA CYS A 186 -12.71 -20.15 -5.22
C CYS A 186 -13.16 -18.93 -4.41
N LEU A 187 -12.24 -18.06 -3.99
CA LEU A 187 -12.58 -16.81 -3.30
C LEU A 187 -13.37 -15.83 -4.17
N TYR A 188 -13.24 -15.92 -5.50
CA TYR A 188 -14.02 -15.13 -6.45
C TYR A 188 -15.39 -15.75 -6.76
N HIS A 189 -15.61 -17.00 -6.34
CA HIS A 189 -16.86 -17.72 -6.53
C HIS A 189 -17.42 -18.17 -5.18
N PRO A 190 -17.94 -17.24 -4.36
CA PRO A 190 -18.59 -17.61 -3.10
C PRO A 190 -19.92 -18.35 -3.30
N SER A 191 -20.47 -18.41 -4.51
CA SER A 191 -21.71 -19.17 -4.75
C SER A 191 -21.53 -20.69 -4.79
N VAL A 192 -20.29 -21.19 -4.91
CA VAL A 192 -20.01 -22.64 -4.89
C VAL A 192 -19.70 -23.11 -3.48
N ALA A 193 -20.12 -24.34 -3.17
CA ALA A 193 -19.84 -24.96 -1.89
C ALA A 193 -18.33 -25.16 -1.69
N TRP A 194 -17.79 -24.62 -0.60
CA TRP A 194 -16.40 -24.81 -0.19
C TRP A 194 -16.31 -25.98 0.78
N LYS A 195 -15.31 -26.85 0.62
CA LYS A 195 -15.05 -27.94 1.58
C LYS A 195 -13.72 -27.77 2.30
N SER A 196 -13.73 -28.07 3.59
CA SER A 196 -12.54 -28.22 4.41
C SER A 196 -11.76 -29.48 4.02
N GLU A 197 -10.52 -29.56 4.47
CA GLU A 197 -9.62 -30.71 4.27
C GLU A 197 -10.26 -32.02 4.78
N LYS A 198 -11.09 -31.91 5.82
CA LYS A 198 -11.83 -33.02 6.43
C LYS A 198 -13.14 -33.38 5.69
N GLY A 199 -13.42 -32.75 4.54
CA GLY A 199 -14.59 -33.02 3.71
C GLY A 199 -15.90 -32.35 4.15
N GLY A 200 -15.92 -31.66 5.30
CA GLY A 200 -17.05 -30.86 5.78
C GLY A 200 -17.23 -29.57 4.99
N LEU A 201 -18.47 -29.09 4.87
CA LEU A 201 -18.80 -27.84 4.17
C LEU A 201 -18.36 -26.63 5.02
N ILE A 202 -17.77 -25.61 4.40
CA ILE A 202 -17.38 -24.37 5.08
C ILE A 202 -18.49 -23.33 4.86
N ASP A 203 -19.13 -22.90 5.96
CA ASP A 203 -20.01 -21.74 5.89
C ASP A 203 -19.17 -20.45 5.84
N HIS A 204 -19.44 -19.65 4.83
CA HIS A 204 -18.78 -18.38 4.54
C HIS A 204 -19.81 -17.27 4.33
N THR A 205 -21.08 -17.53 4.67
CA THR A 205 -22.17 -16.55 4.58
C THR A 205 -22.20 -15.63 5.81
N GLY A 206 -22.82 -14.46 5.66
CA GLY A 206 -22.98 -13.48 6.75
C GLY A 206 -21.71 -12.71 7.16
N SER A 207 -21.75 -12.01 8.30
CA SER A 207 -20.64 -11.19 8.82
C SER A 207 -19.49 -12.02 9.39
N ALA A 208 -19.70 -13.31 9.60
CA ALA A 208 -18.72 -14.25 10.13
C ALA A 208 -17.81 -14.80 9.03
N GLY A 209 -18.27 -15.01 7.79
CA GLY A 209 -17.41 -15.56 6.72
C GLY A 209 -16.43 -14.57 6.09
N TYR A 210 -16.70 -13.26 6.17
CA TYR A 210 -15.93 -12.23 5.46
C TYR A 210 -15.60 -11.05 6.38
N ASN A 211 -14.30 -10.76 6.55
CA ASN A 211 -13.85 -9.60 7.30
C ASN A 211 -14.00 -8.31 6.48
N LEU A 212 -15.22 -7.75 6.54
CA LEU A 212 -15.55 -6.51 5.84
C LEU A 212 -14.70 -5.34 6.34
N ALA A 213 -14.44 -5.24 7.65
CA ALA A 213 -13.67 -4.16 8.22
C ALA A 213 -12.23 -4.14 7.69
N TYR A 214 -11.56 -5.30 7.69
CA TYR A 214 -10.20 -5.43 7.14
C TYR A 214 -10.15 -5.04 5.66
N SER A 215 -11.11 -5.52 4.87
CA SER A 215 -11.18 -5.23 3.43
C SER A 215 -11.43 -3.75 3.15
N LEU A 216 -12.36 -3.12 3.87
CA LEU A 216 -12.64 -1.69 3.73
C LEU A 216 -11.45 -0.82 4.16
N ILE A 217 -10.77 -1.18 5.26
CA ILE A 217 -9.60 -0.44 5.72
C ILE A 217 -8.46 -0.55 4.70
N THR A 218 -8.14 -1.75 4.24
CA THR A 218 -7.01 -1.97 3.31
C THR A 218 -7.26 -1.32 1.95
N LEU A 219 -8.44 -1.52 1.36
CA LEU A 219 -8.83 -0.85 0.11
C LEU A 219 -8.91 0.67 0.31
N GLY A 220 -9.45 1.11 1.43
CA GLY A 220 -9.52 2.52 1.82
C GLY A 220 -8.13 3.17 1.86
N VAL A 221 -7.13 2.50 2.44
CA VAL A 221 -5.74 2.98 2.46
C VAL A 221 -5.19 3.13 1.04
N VAL A 222 -5.39 2.16 0.14
CA VAL A 222 -4.90 2.22 -1.25
C VAL A 222 -5.59 3.36 -2.01
N VAL A 223 -6.92 3.41 -1.95
CA VAL A 223 -7.72 4.43 -2.65
C VAL A 223 -7.40 5.82 -2.13
N TYR A 224 -7.40 6.03 -0.81
CA TYR A 224 -7.05 7.31 -0.20
C TYR A 224 -5.63 7.75 -0.56
N SER A 225 -4.66 6.85 -0.45
CA SER A 225 -3.26 7.17 -0.73
C SER A 225 -3.07 7.55 -2.20
N TYR A 226 -3.67 6.80 -3.13
CA TYR A 226 -3.59 7.10 -4.57
C TYR A 226 -4.34 8.38 -4.94
N THR A 227 -5.62 8.50 -4.57
CA THR A 227 -6.46 9.66 -4.91
C THR A 227 -5.88 10.96 -4.34
N SER A 228 -5.41 10.96 -3.09
CA SER A 228 -4.77 12.15 -2.51
C SER A 228 -3.56 12.62 -3.32
N ARG A 229 -2.73 11.70 -3.86
CA ARG A 229 -1.59 12.09 -4.72
C ARG A 229 -2.05 12.66 -6.05
N VAL A 230 -3.00 11.99 -6.71
CA VAL A 230 -3.49 12.40 -8.04
C VAL A 230 -4.13 13.79 -7.95
N LEU A 231 -4.95 14.03 -6.94
CA LEU A 231 -5.58 15.33 -6.70
C LEU A 231 -4.55 16.43 -6.45
N LEU A 232 -3.52 16.16 -5.63
CA LEU A 232 -2.41 17.09 -5.42
C LEU A 232 -1.55 17.31 -6.67
N LEU A 233 -1.53 16.35 -7.61
CA LEU A 233 -0.74 16.45 -8.83
C LEU A 233 -1.43 17.28 -9.92
N PHE A 234 -2.76 17.36 -9.91
CA PHE A 234 -3.58 18.16 -10.83
C PHE A 234 -4.28 19.34 -10.11
N PRO A 235 -3.58 20.47 -9.91
CA PRO A 235 -4.17 21.64 -9.25
C PRO A 235 -5.31 22.32 -10.04
N GLY A 236 -5.65 21.83 -11.24
CA GLY A 236 -6.81 22.27 -12.02
C GLY A 236 -8.04 21.38 -11.89
N LEU A 237 -7.88 20.13 -11.44
CA LEU A 237 -9.00 19.17 -11.27
C LEU A 237 -9.71 19.41 -9.93
N VAL A 238 -8.92 19.70 -8.90
CA VAL A 238 -9.41 20.30 -7.68
C VAL A 238 -9.36 21.80 -7.94
N SER A 239 -10.55 22.43 -8.04
CA SER A 239 -10.66 23.88 -8.10
C SER A 239 -9.64 24.52 -7.15
N ARG A 240 -9.01 25.61 -7.57
CA ARG A 240 -8.09 26.42 -6.74
C ARG A 240 -8.67 26.77 -5.35
N SER A 241 -9.94 26.47 -5.08
CA SER A 241 -10.64 26.49 -3.79
C SER A 241 -10.46 25.31 -2.82
N MET A 242 -10.06 24.11 -3.22
CA MET A 242 -10.12 22.95 -2.30
C MET A 242 -8.75 22.51 -1.75
N LEU A 243 -7.64 22.91 -2.40
CA LEU A 243 -6.26 22.51 -2.01
C LEU A 243 -5.27 23.67 -1.82
N ARG A 244 -5.65 24.87 -2.26
CA ARG A 244 -5.20 26.11 -1.62
C ARG A 244 -6.43 26.68 -0.97
N ILE A 245 -6.30 27.08 0.28
CA ILE A 245 -7.28 27.89 1.00
C ILE A 245 -7.79 28.96 0.02
N PRO A 246 -9.05 28.91 -0.45
CA PRO A 246 -9.58 29.96 -1.28
C PRO A 246 -9.63 31.17 -0.38
N THR A 247 -9.00 32.25 -0.80
CA THR A 247 -9.41 33.60 -0.44
C THR A 247 -10.83 33.82 -0.96
N GLY A 248 -11.81 33.15 -0.36
CA GLY A 248 -13.19 33.02 -0.83
C GLY A 248 -14.20 32.92 0.31
N GLN A 249 -15.47 33.11 -0.06
CA GLN A 249 -16.63 33.41 0.80
C GLN A 249 -16.75 32.70 2.15
N PRO A 250 -16.49 31.39 2.33
CA PRO A 250 -16.68 30.75 3.64
C PRO A 250 -15.66 31.17 4.71
N TRP A 251 -14.41 31.49 4.33
CA TRP A 251 -13.43 32.04 5.28
C TRP A 251 -13.63 33.51 5.52
N ALA A 252 -13.96 34.28 4.49
CA ALA A 252 -14.39 35.66 4.68
C ALA A 252 -15.63 35.73 5.61
N LEU A 253 -16.53 34.75 5.55
CA LEU A 253 -17.66 34.62 6.46
C LEU A 253 -17.22 34.29 7.90
N MET A 254 -16.22 33.42 8.06
CA MET A 254 -15.71 33.09 9.39
C MET A 254 -14.92 34.26 10.00
N GLU A 255 -14.08 34.93 9.21
CA GLU A 255 -13.36 36.15 9.55
C GLU A 255 -14.33 37.27 9.93
N SER A 256 -15.34 37.55 9.10
CA SER A 256 -16.37 38.56 9.42
C SER A 256 -17.21 38.21 10.66
N LYS A 257 -17.51 36.93 10.92
CA LYS A 257 -18.15 36.50 12.17
C LYS A 257 -17.22 36.66 13.37
N MET A 258 -15.91 36.40 13.22
CA MET A 258 -14.92 36.63 14.27
C MET A 258 -14.82 38.13 14.60
N GLU A 259 -14.80 38.99 13.59
CA GLU A 259 -14.83 40.46 13.72
C GLU A 259 -16.12 40.96 14.37
N ALA A 260 -17.29 40.42 13.97
CA ALA A 260 -18.58 40.77 14.56
C ALA A 260 -18.65 40.39 16.05
N LEU A 261 -18.18 39.20 16.43
CA LEU A 261 -18.13 38.76 17.83
C LEU A 261 -17.16 39.61 18.65
N GLN A 262 -16.02 39.97 18.07
CA GLN A 262 -15.05 40.87 18.70
C GLN A 262 -15.64 42.27 18.92
N THR A 263 -16.39 42.79 17.95
CA THR A 263 -17.09 44.09 18.05
C THR A 263 -18.18 44.05 19.13
N VAL A 264 -18.96 42.97 19.20
CA VAL A 264 -19.97 42.79 20.25
C VAL A 264 -19.32 42.70 21.63
N GLN A 265 -18.16 42.03 21.75
CA GLN A 265 -17.40 41.93 22.99
C GLN A 265 -16.91 43.30 23.50
N THR A 266 -16.42 44.17 22.62
CA THR A 266 -15.88 45.49 23.01
C THR A 266 -16.97 46.54 23.27
N THR A 267 -18.09 46.47 22.53
CA THR A 267 -19.10 47.54 22.51
C THR A 267 -20.26 47.30 23.48
N THR A 268 -20.50 46.04 23.89
CA THR A 268 -21.65 45.68 24.72
C THR A 268 -21.45 46.02 26.19
N ARG A 269 -22.40 46.76 26.78
CA ARG A 269 -22.49 46.99 28.25
C ARG A 269 -23.05 45.81 29.04
N LYS A 270 -23.77 44.89 28.39
CA LYS A 270 -24.38 43.71 29.03
C LYS A 270 -23.33 42.62 29.32
N ARG A 271 -23.02 42.42 30.60
CA ARG A 271 -21.99 41.48 31.09
C ARG A 271 -22.13 40.05 30.56
N PHE A 272 -23.37 39.54 30.47
CA PHE A 272 -23.65 38.19 29.95
C PHE A 272 -23.34 38.07 28.44
N LEU A 273 -23.83 39.02 27.65
CA LEU A 273 -23.68 39.01 26.20
C LEU A 273 -22.21 39.25 25.77
N GLY A 274 -21.46 40.06 26.51
CA GLY A 274 -20.01 40.22 26.33
C GLY A 274 -19.20 38.95 26.65
N LYS A 275 -19.56 38.22 27.72
CA LYS A 275 -18.96 36.91 28.04
C LYS A 275 -19.30 35.84 27.01
N ALA A 276 -20.53 35.82 26.52
CA ALA A 276 -20.97 34.91 25.47
C ALA A 276 -20.24 35.19 24.14
N ALA A 277 -20.08 36.46 23.76
CA ALA A 277 -19.31 36.86 22.58
C ALA A 277 -17.82 36.50 22.71
N TRP A 278 -17.21 36.68 23.89
CA TRP A 278 -15.84 36.26 24.17
C TRP A 278 -15.64 34.75 24.04
N LEU A 279 -16.55 33.95 24.61
CA LEU A 279 -16.50 32.50 24.51
C LEU A 279 -16.71 32.03 23.07
N GLY A 280 -17.68 32.63 22.36
CA GLY A 280 -17.96 32.34 20.96
C GLY A 280 -16.77 32.67 20.05
N HIS A 281 -16.13 33.82 20.24
CA HIS A 281 -14.93 34.20 19.49
C HIS A 281 -13.78 33.19 19.71
N ARG A 282 -13.54 32.77 20.96
CA ARG A 282 -12.50 31.76 21.26
C ARG A 282 -12.79 30.40 20.64
N LEU A 283 -14.04 29.93 20.71
CA LEU A 283 -14.43 28.67 20.09
C LEU A 283 -14.29 28.72 18.57
N LEU A 284 -14.75 29.81 17.94
CA LEU A 284 -14.64 30.01 16.50
C LEU A 284 -13.18 30.11 16.03
N PHE A 285 -12.34 30.81 16.79
CA PHE A 285 -10.90 30.93 16.51
C PHE A 285 -10.16 29.60 16.69
N SER A 286 -10.49 28.83 17.73
CA SER A 286 -9.94 27.48 17.93
C SER A 286 -10.33 26.56 16.77
N PHE A 287 -11.59 26.59 16.35
CA PHE A 287 -12.08 25.84 15.20
C PHE A 287 -11.39 26.28 13.89
N TYR A 288 -11.18 27.59 13.71
CA TYR A 288 -10.41 28.13 12.58
C TYR A 288 -8.98 27.58 12.54
N ILE A 289 -8.25 27.68 13.65
CA ILE A 289 -6.88 27.15 13.74
C ILE A 289 -6.86 25.65 13.47
N PHE A 290 -7.82 24.90 14.01
CA PHE A 290 -7.91 23.46 13.79
C PHE A 290 -8.06 23.12 12.30
N LEU A 291 -8.95 23.81 11.58
CA LEU A 291 -9.18 23.58 10.16
C LEU A 291 -7.97 23.97 9.31
N VAL A 292 -7.37 25.13 9.58
CA VAL A 292 -6.16 25.59 8.88
C VAL A 292 -5.00 24.62 9.12
N SER A 293 -4.76 24.26 10.38
CA SER A 293 -3.71 23.31 10.76
C SER A 293 -3.94 21.94 10.14
N GLY A 294 -5.19 21.47 10.09
CA GLY A 294 -5.56 20.23 9.42
C GLY A 294 -5.30 20.27 7.90
N ALA A 295 -5.63 21.37 7.24
CA ALA A 295 -5.36 21.55 5.81
C ALA A 295 -3.86 21.65 5.49
N GLU A 296 -3.10 22.37 6.32
CA GLU A 296 -1.64 22.44 6.21
C GLU A 296 -0.99 21.08 6.46
N LEU A 297 -1.48 20.32 7.46
CA LEU A 297 -1.03 18.96 7.73
C LEU A 297 -1.32 18.04 6.53
N TYR A 298 -2.53 18.10 5.97
CA TYR A 298 -2.93 17.27 4.83
C TYR A 298 -2.09 17.52 3.57
N THR A 299 -1.71 18.78 3.31
CA THR A 299 -0.90 19.17 2.13
C THR A 299 0.61 18.99 2.34
N SER A 300 1.03 18.69 3.57
CA SER A 300 2.43 18.56 3.97
C SER A 300 3.04 17.23 3.54
N LYS A 301 4.23 17.30 2.93
CA LYS A 301 5.03 16.11 2.60
C LYS A 301 5.39 15.27 3.83
N ILE A 302 5.46 15.86 5.03
CA ILE A 302 5.79 15.12 6.27
C ILE A 302 4.66 14.17 6.63
N TRP A 303 3.42 14.66 6.67
CA TRP A 303 2.24 13.83 6.97
C TRP A 303 2.15 12.65 6.00
N GLU A 304 2.38 12.93 4.71
CA GLU A 304 2.37 11.92 3.66
C GLU A 304 3.44 10.84 3.87
N LEU A 305 4.68 11.23 4.19
CA LEU A 305 5.76 10.28 4.47
C LEU A 305 5.48 9.47 5.75
N THR A 306 4.94 10.10 6.80
CA THR A 306 4.56 9.39 8.04
C THR A 306 3.45 8.38 7.78
N TRP A 307 2.38 8.79 7.10
CA TRP A 307 1.28 7.90 6.71
C TRP A 307 1.77 6.69 5.89
N LEU A 308 2.64 6.92 4.91
CA LEU A 308 3.18 5.84 4.07
C LEU A 308 4.14 4.92 4.85
N SER A 309 4.88 5.44 5.83
CA SER A 309 5.69 4.61 6.72
C SER A 309 4.82 3.68 7.57
N MET A 310 3.68 4.17 8.08
CA MET A 310 2.70 3.34 8.79
C MET A 310 2.08 2.28 7.87
N ALA A 311 1.74 2.64 6.62
CA ALA A 311 1.20 1.71 5.63
C ALA A 311 2.21 0.61 5.21
N LEU A 312 3.50 0.96 5.12
CA LEU A 312 4.58 -0.01 4.88
C LEU A 312 4.78 -0.92 6.08
N PHE A 313 4.83 -0.36 7.29
CA PHE A 313 4.94 -1.14 8.53
C PHE A 313 3.77 -2.11 8.70
N TRP A 314 2.54 -1.65 8.46
CA TRP A 314 1.36 -2.49 8.45
C TRP A 314 1.46 -3.62 7.42
N GLY A 315 1.89 -3.31 6.18
CA GLY A 315 2.10 -4.33 5.14
C GLY A 315 3.14 -5.38 5.52
N THR A 316 4.18 -4.98 6.24
CA THR A 316 5.23 -5.88 6.74
C THR A 316 4.69 -6.80 7.82
N ILE A 317 3.94 -6.26 8.79
CA ILE A 317 3.24 -7.07 9.81
C ILE A 317 2.38 -8.14 9.13
N ARG A 318 1.60 -7.79 8.10
CA ARG A 318 0.78 -8.79 7.39
C ARG A 318 1.59 -9.94 6.82
N ILE A 319 2.71 -9.68 6.14
CA ILE A 319 3.54 -10.77 5.58
C ILE A 319 4.04 -11.69 6.69
N PHE A 320 4.56 -11.13 7.78
CA PHE A 320 5.17 -11.91 8.85
C PHE A 320 4.15 -12.62 9.72
N VAL A 321 3.06 -11.96 10.11
CA VAL A 321 1.97 -12.56 10.87
C VAL A 321 1.36 -13.69 10.06
N SER A 322 1.08 -13.49 8.77
CA SER A 322 0.59 -14.58 7.93
C SER A 322 1.58 -15.73 7.89
N ARG A 323 2.87 -15.49 7.58
CA ARG A 323 3.86 -16.58 7.59
C ARG A 323 4.03 -17.26 8.95
N PHE A 324 3.90 -16.52 10.06
CA PHE A 324 4.03 -17.04 11.42
C PHE A 324 2.80 -17.84 11.86
N ASP A 325 1.59 -17.29 11.68
CA ASP A 325 0.33 -17.98 11.95
C ASP A 325 0.24 -19.26 11.11
N TYR A 326 0.71 -19.21 9.86
CA TYR A 326 0.83 -20.38 8.99
C TYR A 326 1.87 -21.40 9.46
N TYR A 327 2.93 -20.97 10.16
CA TYR A 327 3.90 -21.86 10.79
C TYR A 327 3.32 -22.55 12.03
N GLN A 328 2.44 -21.87 12.78
CA GLN A 328 1.80 -22.42 13.98
C GLN A 328 0.58 -23.30 13.71
N GLN A 329 -0.14 -23.10 12.59
CA GLN A 329 -1.39 -23.82 12.31
C GLN A 329 -1.19 -25.34 12.06
N PHE A 330 0.04 -25.82 11.85
CA PHE A 330 0.36 -27.24 11.67
C PHE A 330 1.67 -27.64 12.36
N ILE A 331 1.64 -27.68 13.71
CA ILE A 331 2.54 -28.57 14.47
C ILE A 331 2.23 -30.01 14.01
N PRO A 332 3.22 -30.89 13.77
CA PRO A 332 3.00 -32.25 13.29
C PRO A 332 1.95 -32.96 14.16
N THR A 333 0.82 -33.28 13.55
CA THR A 333 -0.26 -33.99 14.21
C THR A 333 -0.54 -35.27 13.44
N TYR A 334 -0.70 -36.33 14.21
CA TYR A 334 -1.34 -37.55 13.74
C TYR A 334 -2.77 -37.18 13.32
N ASP A 335 -3.23 -37.69 12.19
CA ASP A 335 -4.63 -37.54 11.83
C ASP A 335 -5.54 -38.26 12.86
N VAL A 336 -6.85 -38.10 12.72
CA VAL A 336 -7.83 -38.77 13.61
C VAL A 336 -7.78 -40.30 13.52
N SER A 337 -7.09 -40.84 12.50
CA SER A 337 -6.83 -42.25 12.21
C SER A 337 -5.48 -42.74 12.77
N GLY A 338 -4.65 -41.87 13.37
CA GLY A 338 -3.30 -42.18 13.82
C GLY A 338 -2.21 -42.18 12.72
N GLN A 339 -2.50 -41.73 11.49
CA GLN A 339 -1.51 -41.58 10.43
C GLN A 339 -0.69 -40.31 10.60
N PHE A 340 0.63 -40.45 10.47
CA PHE A 340 1.60 -39.34 10.48
C PHE A 340 1.40 -38.46 9.25
N ARG A 341 0.94 -37.21 9.42
CA ARG A 341 1.00 -36.21 8.34
C ARG A 341 2.42 -35.61 8.34
N PRO A 342 3.21 -35.79 7.25
CA PRO A 342 4.46 -35.06 7.11
C PRO A 342 4.18 -33.56 7.09
N ASP A 343 5.19 -32.78 7.47
CA ASP A 343 5.20 -31.33 7.52
C ASP A 343 5.22 -30.70 6.12
N VAL A 344 4.17 -30.95 5.32
CA VAL A 344 4.07 -30.52 3.90
C VAL A 344 4.30 -29.02 3.72
N ILE A 345 3.82 -28.21 4.67
CA ILE A 345 4.01 -26.75 4.67
C ILE A 345 5.46 -26.36 4.98
N SER A 346 6.14 -27.02 5.93
CA SER A 346 7.55 -26.73 6.23
C SER A 346 8.42 -27.11 5.02
N GLN A 347 8.06 -28.18 4.31
CA GLN A 347 8.73 -28.64 3.11
C GLN A 347 8.53 -27.65 1.97
N ALA A 348 7.30 -27.19 1.72
CA ALA A 348 7.02 -26.16 0.73
C ALA A 348 7.78 -24.84 1.04
N ILE A 349 7.77 -24.38 2.28
CA ILE A 349 8.49 -23.15 2.70
C ILE A 349 10.01 -23.33 2.62
N SER A 350 10.54 -24.50 3.00
CA SER A 350 11.98 -24.77 2.90
C SER A 350 12.44 -24.81 1.43
N GLN A 351 11.62 -25.34 0.53
CA GLN A 351 11.86 -25.27 -0.91
C GLN A 351 11.77 -23.83 -1.44
N GLU A 352 10.90 -22.97 -0.90
CA GLU A 352 10.86 -21.54 -1.26
C GLU A 352 12.11 -20.75 -0.85
N ASN A 353 12.81 -21.23 0.19
CA ASN A 353 14.07 -20.64 0.65
C ASN A 353 15.28 -21.04 -0.22
N ILE A 354 15.10 -21.95 -1.19
CA ILE A 354 16.13 -22.27 -2.17
C ILE A 354 16.14 -21.18 -3.24
N TRP A 355 17.31 -20.59 -3.48
CA TRP A 355 17.46 -19.45 -4.38
C TRP A 355 17.46 -19.92 -5.83
N GLY A 356 16.38 -19.60 -6.55
CA GLY A 356 16.28 -19.79 -8.00
C GLY A 356 16.91 -18.64 -8.79
N PHE A 357 17.09 -18.86 -10.10
CA PHE A 357 17.63 -17.83 -11.02
C PHE A 357 16.81 -16.52 -10.96
N GLY A 358 15.47 -16.61 -11.01
CA GLY A 358 14.60 -15.43 -10.98
C GLY A 358 14.77 -14.59 -9.71
N GLN A 359 14.98 -15.23 -8.56
CA GLN A 359 15.21 -14.57 -7.27
C GLN A 359 16.56 -13.84 -7.25
N VAL A 360 17.62 -14.47 -7.77
CA VAL A 360 18.95 -13.86 -7.88
C VAL A 360 18.93 -12.66 -8.81
N VAL A 361 18.27 -12.78 -9.96
CA VAL A 361 18.10 -11.66 -10.91
C VAL A 361 17.33 -10.52 -10.26
N ALA A 362 16.22 -10.79 -9.57
CA ALA A 362 15.44 -9.78 -8.88
C ALA A 362 16.29 -8.98 -7.88
N LEU A 363 17.14 -9.65 -7.09
CA LEU A 363 18.07 -8.99 -6.17
C LEU A 363 19.22 -8.28 -6.89
N GLY A 364 19.72 -8.83 -7.99
CA GLY A 364 20.74 -8.19 -8.83
C GLY A 364 20.26 -6.86 -9.41
N LEU A 365 18.97 -6.77 -9.78
CA LEU A 365 18.37 -5.52 -10.28
C LEU A 365 18.33 -4.41 -9.24
N LEU A 366 18.37 -4.72 -7.93
CA LEU A 366 18.50 -3.72 -6.85
C LEU A 366 19.79 -2.90 -6.94
N VAL A 367 20.79 -3.36 -7.69
CA VAL A 367 22.05 -2.63 -7.88
C VAL A 367 21.87 -1.42 -8.81
N LEU A 368 20.93 -1.47 -9.76
CA LEU A 368 20.76 -0.41 -10.77
C LEU A 368 20.43 0.98 -10.17
N PRO A 369 19.55 1.13 -9.16
CA PRO A 369 19.31 2.41 -8.50
C PRO A 369 20.54 2.99 -7.81
N PHE A 370 21.47 2.15 -7.32
CA PHE A 370 22.75 2.58 -6.77
C PHE A 370 23.73 2.99 -7.87
N ILE A 371 23.78 2.28 -8.99
CA ILE A 371 24.57 2.71 -10.16
C ILE A 371 24.08 4.08 -10.64
N SER A 372 22.75 4.27 -10.72
CA SER A 372 22.12 5.57 -11.04
C SER A 372 22.49 6.66 -10.02
N PHE A 373 22.54 6.31 -8.73
CA PHE A 373 23.02 7.20 -7.67
C PHE A 373 24.46 7.66 -7.95
N PHE A 374 25.39 6.71 -8.10
CA PHE A 374 26.81 6.99 -8.26
C PHE A 374 27.11 7.73 -9.57
N GLY A 375 26.45 7.38 -10.67
CA GLY A 375 26.59 8.09 -11.95
C GLY A 375 26.20 9.56 -11.83
N THR A 376 25.02 9.84 -11.28
CA THR A 376 24.53 11.21 -11.08
C THR A 376 25.35 11.96 -10.03
N PHE A 377 25.78 11.26 -8.97
CA PHE A 377 26.60 11.85 -7.94
C PHE A 377 27.98 12.20 -8.50
N LEU A 378 28.70 11.32 -9.17
CA LEU A 378 30.07 11.57 -9.64
C LEU A 378 30.12 12.50 -10.87
N PHE A 379 29.14 12.41 -11.78
CA PHE A 379 29.14 13.12 -13.07
C PHE A 379 27.92 14.03 -13.25
N PRO A 380 27.76 15.10 -12.45
CA PRO A 380 26.55 15.93 -12.47
C PRO A 380 26.35 16.75 -13.76
N PHE A 381 27.40 16.96 -14.57
CA PHE A 381 27.35 17.82 -15.75
C PHE A 381 26.71 17.17 -16.99
N HIS A 382 26.65 15.83 -17.05
CA HIS A 382 26.18 15.13 -18.25
C HIS A 382 24.64 15.06 -18.39
N ILE A 383 23.89 15.41 -17.33
CA ILE A 383 22.42 15.26 -17.26
C ILE A 383 21.69 16.61 -17.47
N SER A 384 22.43 17.69 -17.67
CA SER A 384 21.86 19.05 -17.88
C SER A 384 21.24 19.25 -19.27
N THR A 385 21.51 18.35 -20.22
CA THR A 385 20.84 18.37 -21.51
C THR A 385 19.50 17.64 -21.38
N PRO A 386 18.36 18.31 -21.62
CA PRO A 386 17.09 17.61 -21.71
C PRO A 386 17.21 16.56 -22.82
N PHE A 387 16.60 15.40 -22.61
CA PHE A 387 16.35 14.34 -23.60
C PHE A 387 15.58 14.88 -24.82
N HIS A 388 16.25 15.68 -25.63
CA HIS A 388 15.87 16.12 -26.97
C HIS A 388 17.12 15.94 -27.82
N THR A 389 17.44 14.68 -28.13
CA THR A 389 18.25 14.21 -29.27
C THR A 389 18.55 12.73 -29.07
N TRP A 390 17.54 11.89 -29.31
CA TRP A 390 17.83 10.62 -29.97
C TRP A 390 17.95 10.95 -31.45
N SER A 391 19.15 11.29 -31.89
CA SER A 391 19.53 11.41 -33.30
C SER A 391 21.03 11.18 -33.41
N CYS A 392 21.38 10.08 -34.08
CA CYS A 392 22.73 9.70 -34.55
C CYS A 392 23.72 9.23 -33.47
N PHE A 393 23.79 7.92 -33.25
CA PHE A 393 24.80 7.07 -33.90
C PHE A 393 24.31 5.62 -33.96
#